data_AF-A0A1Y2ELG5-F1
#
_entry.id   AF-A0A1Y2ELG5-F1
#
_cell.length_a   1.000
_cell.length_b   1.000
_cell.length_c   1.000
_cell.angle_alpha   90.00
_cell.angle_beta   90.00
_cell.angle_gamma   90.00
#
_symmetry.space_group_name_H-M   'P 1'
#
loop_
_entity.id
_entity.type
_entity.pdbx_description
1 polymer ?
#
loop_
_entity_poly.entity_id
_entity_poly.type
_entity_poly.pdbx_seq_one_letter_code
_entity_poly.pdbx_strand_id
1 'polypeptide(L)'
;MRFNIIGKLVLLLLPLFVFAENAEIAMVIIEDADKDNYSSAVKTCEDYKIQYDQITIPKDGYKDNIENLFYENVNGNLQPKYSVLVFPNGRVSYKDGKTWTSAITDAQWDQIEGYARNNDVRLVFLNEYPSTATGTKLYKACDGSDCKFDLTHKVIADEQNLPLGDTVNSVNLVVNENIYHVPAAIDPTQGMEVIPVMYFSPAEPDYPEQTVAAVTVNKNGAKLIAFYMAFGEWSKESSALNVVWLSWATGKDLKHLNGGSYDSNGALQDAASGDVKSNSLEIVFVTLATLFTILATLF
;
A
#
# COMPACT_ATOMS: atom_id res chain seq x y z
N MET A 1 12.30 46.17 -55.21
CA MET A 1 11.57 45.93 -53.95
C MET A 1 11.80 44.48 -53.53
N ARG A 2 12.64 44.25 -52.50
CA ARG A 2 12.87 42.92 -51.91
C ARG A 2 12.24 42.94 -50.53
N PHE A 3 11.24 42.10 -50.30
CA PHE A 3 10.64 41.90 -48.97
C PHE A 3 11.52 40.92 -48.19
N ASN A 4 11.97 41.37 -47.02
CA ASN A 4 12.82 40.62 -46.10
C ASN A 4 11.99 40.41 -44.82
N ILE A 5 11.37 39.24 -44.68
CA ILE A 5 10.63 38.85 -43.48
C ILE A 5 11.09 37.44 -43.11
N ILE A 6 12.25 37.36 -42.45
CA ILE A 6 12.62 36.19 -41.65
C ILE A 6 12.47 36.65 -40.20
N GLY A 7 11.25 36.47 -39.68
CA GLY A 7 10.96 36.64 -38.26
C GLY A 7 11.70 35.54 -37.49
N LYS A 8 12.64 35.94 -36.64
CA LYS A 8 13.30 35.05 -35.68
C LYS A 8 12.25 34.61 -34.65
N LEU A 9 11.71 33.41 -34.83
CA LEU A 9 10.99 32.70 -33.77
C LEU A 9 12.04 32.15 -32.80
N VAL A 10 12.35 32.93 -31.75
CA VAL A 10 13.16 32.43 -30.63
C VAL A 10 12.22 31.57 -29.78
N LEU A 11 12.26 30.26 -30.00
CA LEU A 11 11.58 29.28 -29.16
C LEU A 11 12.30 29.29 -27.79
N LEU A 12 11.68 29.92 -26.78
CA LEU A 12 12.14 29.85 -25.40
C LEU A 12 11.91 28.42 -24.90
N LEU A 13 12.93 27.57 -25.00
CA LEU A 13 13.03 26.32 -24.25
C LEU A 13 13.27 26.69 -22.78
N LEU A 14 12.19 26.90 -22.04
CA LEU A 14 12.25 26.91 -20.58
C LEU A 14 12.71 25.51 -20.14
N PRO A 15 13.79 25.36 -19.37
CA PRO A 15 14.08 24.10 -18.72
C PRO A 15 12.91 23.80 -17.78
N LEU A 16 12.16 22.75 -18.10
CA LEU A 16 11.28 22.10 -17.14
C LEU A 16 12.21 21.55 -16.05
N PHE A 17 12.36 22.30 -14.97
CA PHE A 17 12.88 21.75 -13.73
C PHE A 17 11.84 20.75 -13.25
N VAL A 18 12.05 19.48 -13.61
CA VAL A 18 11.45 18.37 -12.88
C VAL A 18 12.16 18.39 -11.53
N PHE A 19 11.51 18.99 -10.53
CA PHE A 19 11.88 18.70 -9.15
C PHE A 19 11.61 17.21 -8.98
N ALA A 20 12.67 16.41 -8.85
CA ALA A 20 12.55 15.06 -8.36
C ALA A 20 12.09 15.18 -6.90
N GLU A 21 10.78 15.07 -6.69
CA GLU A 21 10.22 14.98 -5.36
C GLU A 21 10.61 13.60 -4.82
N ASN A 22 11.29 13.56 -3.66
CA ASN A 22 11.68 12.29 -3.04
C ASN A 22 10.42 11.46 -2.77
N ALA A 23 10.49 10.15 -3.01
CA ALA A 23 9.37 9.25 -2.74
C ALA A 23 9.00 9.29 -1.26
N GLU A 24 7.73 9.57 -0.97
CA GLU A 24 7.21 9.62 0.41
C GLU A 24 6.96 8.21 1.00
N ILE A 25 6.77 7.23 0.13
CA ILE A 25 6.40 5.86 0.46
C ILE A 25 7.59 4.93 0.21
N ALA A 26 7.91 4.05 1.17
CA ALA A 26 8.81 2.92 0.95
C ALA A 26 8.06 1.58 1.07
N MET A 27 8.30 0.69 0.11
CA MET A 27 7.90 -0.71 0.19
C MET A 27 9.08 -1.54 0.72
N VAL A 28 8.93 -2.08 1.91
CA VAL A 28 9.95 -2.92 2.55
C VAL A 28 9.64 -4.38 2.26
N ILE A 29 10.51 -5.03 1.50
CA ILE A 29 10.34 -6.42 1.04
C ILE A 29 11.56 -7.27 1.38
N ILE A 30 11.42 -8.59 1.29
CA ILE A 30 12.56 -9.52 1.42
C ILE A 30 13.35 -9.52 0.11
N GLU A 31 14.67 -9.62 0.20
CA GLU A 31 15.53 -9.94 -0.94
C GLU A 31 15.12 -11.28 -1.56
N ASP A 32 15.01 -11.32 -2.89
CA ASP A 32 14.47 -12.45 -3.64
C ASP A 32 13.08 -12.91 -3.17
N ALA A 33 12.25 -11.98 -2.68
CA ALA A 33 10.84 -12.24 -2.47
C ALA A 33 10.17 -12.62 -3.80
N ASP A 34 9.23 -13.56 -3.73
CA ASP A 34 8.33 -13.79 -4.84
C ASP A 34 7.58 -12.49 -5.16
N LYS A 35 7.58 -12.10 -6.45
CA LYS A 35 6.96 -10.86 -6.92
C LYS A 35 5.47 -10.83 -6.56
N ASP A 36 4.82 -11.98 -6.54
CA ASP A 36 3.40 -12.11 -6.21
C ASP A 36 3.08 -11.62 -4.79
N ASN A 37 4.06 -11.60 -3.88
CA ASN A 37 3.87 -11.14 -2.51
C ASN A 37 3.77 -9.61 -2.38
N TYR A 38 4.15 -8.85 -3.40
CA TYR A 38 4.17 -7.38 -3.34
C TYR A 38 3.68 -6.69 -4.61
N SER A 39 3.42 -7.46 -5.68
CA SER A 39 3.00 -6.95 -6.99
C SER A 39 1.72 -6.13 -6.93
N SER A 40 0.77 -6.48 -6.05
CA SER A 40 -0.48 -5.73 -5.87
C SER A 40 -0.22 -4.27 -5.51
N ALA A 41 0.60 -4.02 -4.49
CA ALA A 41 0.90 -2.68 -4.01
C ALA A 41 1.72 -1.88 -5.05
N VAL A 42 2.70 -2.54 -5.68
CA VAL A 42 3.49 -1.96 -6.79
C VAL A 42 2.58 -1.54 -7.94
N LYS A 43 1.73 -2.46 -8.42
CA LYS A 43 0.82 -2.20 -9.53
C LYS A 43 -0.12 -1.05 -9.22
N THR A 44 -0.69 -0.97 -8.01
CA THR A 44 -1.52 0.17 -7.62
C THR A 44 -0.73 1.48 -7.67
N CYS A 45 0.51 1.51 -7.17
CA CYS A 45 1.33 2.72 -7.25
C CYS A 45 1.64 3.09 -8.72
N GLU A 46 1.93 2.12 -9.58
CA GLU A 46 2.16 2.34 -11.01
C GLU A 46 0.91 2.84 -11.75
N ASP A 47 -0.24 2.19 -11.56
CA ASP A 47 -1.53 2.54 -12.18
C ASP A 47 -1.92 3.99 -11.85
N TYR A 48 -1.69 4.41 -10.60
CA TYR A 48 -1.98 5.77 -10.13
C TYR A 48 -0.76 6.69 -10.15
N LYS A 49 0.38 6.30 -10.74
CA LYS A 49 1.59 7.14 -10.88
C LYS A 49 2.12 7.72 -9.55
N ILE A 50 1.96 6.96 -8.47
CA ILE A 50 2.44 7.29 -7.13
C ILE A 50 3.91 6.89 -7.03
N GLN A 51 4.77 7.82 -6.63
CA GLN A 51 6.19 7.55 -6.40
C GLN A 51 6.38 6.70 -5.14
N TYR A 52 7.21 5.65 -5.25
CA TYR A 52 7.59 4.80 -4.14
C TYR A 52 9.04 4.35 -4.31
N ASP A 53 9.71 4.12 -3.19
CA ASP A 53 10.99 3.41 -3.17
C ASP A 53 10.79 1.96 -2.75
N GLN A 54 11.65 1.07 -3.24
CA GLN A 54 11.71 -0.31 -2.76
C GLN A 54 12.95 -0.49 -1.86
N ILE A 55 12.74 -1.01 -0.65
CA ILE A 55 13.78 -1.36 0.30
C ILE A 55 13.80 -2.88 0.42
N THR A 56 14.94 -3.50 0.16
CA THR A 56 15.11 -4.96 0.24
C THR A 56 15.87 -5.35 1.49
N ILE A 57 15.32 -6.30 2.24
CA ILE A 57 15.90 -6.84 3.47
C ILE A 57 16.39 -8.27 3.21
N PRO A 58 17.67 -8.58 3.45
CA PRO A 58 18.20 -9.94 3.32
C PRO A 58 17.45 -10.92 4.23
N LYS A 59 17.32 -12.19 3.80
CA LYS A 59 16.66 -13.24 4.60
C LYS A 59 17.36 -13.52 5.93
N ASP A 60 18.68 -13.33 6.01
CA ASP A 60 19.47 -13.43 7.25
C ASP A 60 19.43 -12.15 8.11
N GLY A 61 18.56 -11.20 7.74
CA GLY A 61 18.36 -9.93 8.40
C GLY A 61 19.33 -8.83 7.97
N TYR A 62 18.98 -7.60 8.30
CA TYR A 62 19.84 -6.46 8.03
C TYR A 62 20.98 -6.41 9.06
N LYS A 63 22.25 -6.38 8.63
CA LYS A 63 23.38 -6.52 9.57
C LYS A 63 23.73 -5.23 10.31
N ASP A 64 23.36 -4.09 9.74
CA ASP A 64 23.59 -2.77 10.31
C ASP A 64 22.35 -2.25 11.05
N ASN A 65 22.41 -1.01 11.53
CA ASN A 65 21.22 -0.33 12.06
C ASN A 65 20.20 -0.12 10.92
N ILE A 66 19.04 -0.78 11.01
CA ILE A 66 18.01 -0.73 9.98
C ILE A 66 17.45 0.67 9.78
N GLU A 67 17.52 1.55 10.80
CA GLU A 67 17.06 2.94 10.69
C GLU A 67 17.83 3.70 9.61
N ASN A 68 19.08 3.34 9.32
CA ASN A 68 19.88 4.00 8.28
C ASN A 68 19.24 3.90 6.89
N LEU A 69 18.34 2.94 6.66
CA LEU A 69 17.59 2.82 5.40
C LEU A 69 16.51 3.88 5.25
N PHE A 70 16.06 4.49 6.36
CA PHE A 70 14.93 5.42 6.39
C PHE A 70 15.35 6.88 6.60
N TYR A 71 16.65 7.14 6.72
CA TYR A 71 17.19 8.49 6.82
C TYR A 71 18.08 8.82 5.62
N GLU A 72 18.11 10.09 5.27
CA GLU A 72 19.11 10.65 4.35
C GLU A 72 19.92 11.74 5.04
N ASN A 73 21.18 11.92 4.61
CA ASN A 73 22.03 12.98 5.10
C ASN A 73 21.93 14.19 4.15
N VAL A 74 21.25 15.24 4.61
CA VAL A 74 21.10 16.50 3.89
C VAL A 74 21.92 17.57 4.61
N ASN A 75 23.02 17.99 3.98
CA ASN A 75 23.93 19.02 4.50
C ASN A 75 24.49 18.72 5.91
N GLY A 76 24.78 17.46 6.21
CA GLY A 76 25.30 17.04 7.51
C GLY A 76 24.23 16.69 8.54
N ASN A 77 22.95 16.85 8.22
CA ASN A 77 21.83 16.54 9.11
C ASN A 77 21.06 15.32 8.60
N LEU A 78 20.78 14.36 9.49
CA LEU A 78 19.87 13.27 9.21
C LEU A 78 18.44 13.81 9.10
N GLN A 79 17.74 13.50 8.02
CA GLN A 79 16.34 13.82 7.79
C GLN A 79 15.57 12.53 7.47
N PRO A 80 14.33 12.39 7.97
CA PRO A 80 13.50 11.23 7.63
C PRO A 80 13.20 11.25 6.13
N LYS A 81 13.42 10.11 5.47
CA LYS A 81 13.22 9.97 4.02
C LYS A 81 11.77 9.65 3.66
N TYR A 82 11.06 8.94 4.53
CA TYR A 82 9.73 8.40 4.25
C TYR A 82 8.70 8.77 5.31
N SER A 83 7.46 9.07 4.91
CA SER A 83 6.33 9.24 5.82
C SER A 83 5.42 8.00 5.90
N VAL A 84 5.62 7.03 5.00
CA VAL A 84 4.91 5.74 4.99
C VAL A 84 5.90 4.60 4.73
N LEU A 85 5.83 3.56 5.57
CA LEU A 85 6.49 2.28 5.33
C LEU A 85 5.43 1.20 5.12
N VAL A 86 5.49 0.52 3.98
CA VAL A 86 4.57 -0.55 3.60
C VAL A 86 5.30 -1.87 3.65
N PHE A 87 4.68 -2.87 4.27
CA PHE A 87 5.15 -4.25 4.36
C PHE A 87 4.12 -5.15 3.65
N PRO A 88 4.29 -5.42 2.34
CA PRO A 88 3.27 -6.11 1.54
C PRO A 88 3.04 -7.58 1.91
N ASN A 89 4.00 -8.20 2.61
CA ASN A 89 3.97 -9.62 2.98
C ASN A 89 4.07 -9.82 4.50
N GLY A 90 3.13 -9.22 5.22
CA GLY A 90 3.05 -9.17 6.68
C GLY A 90 4.31 -8.55 7.25
N ARG A 91 4.88 -9.18 8.26
CA ARG A 91 6.15 -8.76 8.89
C ARG A 91 7.38 -9.20 8.11
N VAL A 92 7.42 -9.02 6.79
CA VAL A 92 8.60 -9.34 5.96
C VAL A 92 9.03 -10.80 6.21
N SER A 93 8.03 -11.71 6.17
CA SER A 93 8.19 -13.09 6.62
C SER A 93 8.49 -14.06 5.47
N TYR A 94 9.35 -15.03 5.74
CA TYR A 94 9.67 -16.13 4.84
C TYR A 94 9.50 -17.48 5.54
N LYS A 95 9.37 -18.53 4.74
CA LYS A 95 9.23 -19.89 5.22
C LYS A 95 10.61 -20.50 5.48
N ASP A 96 10.93 -20.75 6.74
CA ASP A 96 12.09 -21.53 7.18
C ASP A 96 11.62 -22.93 7.58
N GLY A 97 11.77 -23.89 6.66
CA GLY A 97 11.24 -25.24 6.81
C GLY A 97 9.70 -25.26 6.92
N LYS A 98 9.18 -25.49 8.12
CA LYS A 98 7.72 -25.52 8.41
C LYS A 98 7.22 -24.28 9.13
N THR A 99 8.09 -23.36 9.50
CA THR A 99 7.76 -22.18 10.30
C THR A 99 7.90 -20.93 9.45
N TRP A 100 6.99 -19.97 9.63
CA TRP A 100 7.15 -18.63 9.09
C TRP A 100 7.95 -17.79 10.09
N THR A 101 9.01 -17.15 9.61
CA THR A 101 9.85 -16.26 10.42
C THR A 101 10.03 -14.93 9.71
N SER A 102 10.10 -13.85 10.48
CA SER A 102 10.44 -12.53 9.95
C SER A 102 11.93 -12.48 9.58
N ALA A 103 12.25 -11.85 8.46
CA ALA A 103 13.63 -11.47 8.15
C ALA A 103 14.11 -10.27 9.00
N ILE A 104 13.18 -9.56 9.64
CA ILE A 104 13.45 -8.44 10.53
C ILE A 104 13.37 -8.95 11.98
N THR A 105 14.46 -8.80 12.72
CA THR A 105 14.52 -9.22 14.13
C THR A 105 13.67 -8.32 15.03
N ASP A 106 13.32 -8.78 16.24
CA ASP A 106 12.53 -7.98 17.19
C ASP A 106 13.20 -6.62 17.50
N ALA A 107 14.53 -6.60 17.67
CA ALA A 107 15.28 -5.37 17.90
C ALA A 107 15.21 -4.39 16.70
N GLN A 108 15.10 -4.91 15.49
CA GLN A 108 14.93 -4.10 14.28
C GLN A 108 13.49 -3.63 14.10
N TRP A 109 12.50 -4.42 14.53
CA TRP A 109 11.13 -3.95 14.62
C TRP A 109 11.00 -2.79 15.61
N ASP A 110 11.66 -2.88 16.77
CA ASP A 110 11.70 -1.78 17.74
C ASP A 110 12.34 -0.50 17.15
N GLN A 111 13.37 -0.66 16.31
CA GLN A 111 13.99 0.43 15.55
C GLN A 111 13.03 1.05 14.51
N ILE A 112 12.34 0.22 13.71
CA ILE A 112 11.33 0.68 12.74
C ILE A 112 10.19 1.44 13.45
N GLU A 113 9.68 0.88 14.56
CA GLU A 113 8.64 1.51 15.36
C GLU A 113 9.14 2.80 16.06
N GLY A 114 10.42 2.84 16.42
CA GLY A 114 11.11 4.03 16.91
C GLY A 114 11.16 5.15 15.87
N TYR A 115 11.62 4.83 14.65
CA TYR A 115 11.57 5.73 13.49
C TYR A 115 10.14 6.24 13.27
N ALA A 116 9.15 5.35 13.34
CA ALA A 116 7.75 5.70 13.13
C ALA A 116 7.21 6.69 14.14
N ARG A 117 7.44 6.40 15.43
CA ARG A 117 7.05 7.27 16.54
C ARG A 117 7.72 8.64 16.47
N ASN A 118 9.01 8.68 16.15
CA ASN A 118 9.80 9.91 16.20
C ASN A 118 9.52 10.88 15.04
N ASN A 119 9.06 10.36 13.90
CA ASN A 119 8.86 11.14 12.68
C ASN A 119 7.40 11.12 12.18
N ASP A 120 6.45 10.65 13.00
CA ASP A 120 5.02 10.49 12.66
C ASP A 120 4.76 9.68 11.37
N VAL A 121 5.60 8.68 11.13
CA VAL A 121 5.49 7.78 9.98
C VAL A 121 4.44 6.72 10.28
N ARG A 122 3.62 6.40 9.28
CA ARG A 122 2.64 5.33 9.39
C ARG A 122 3.16 4.02 8.80
N LEU A 123 2.91 2.92 9.50
CA LEU A 123 3.28 1.58 9.06
C LEU A 123 2.05 0.86 8.49
N VAL A 124 2.20 0.19 7.36
CA VAL A 124 1.13 -0.56 6.71
C VAL A 124 1.54 -2.02 6.58
N PHE A 125 0.79 -2.92 7.19
CA PHE A 125 0.99 -4.36 7.09
C PHE A 125 -0.13 -4.97 6.24
N LEU A 126 0.23 -5.47 5.06
CA LEU A 126 -0.67 -6.24 4.20
C LEU A 126 -0.39 -7.71 4.42
N ASN A 127 -1.36 -8.61 4.24
CA ASN A 127 -1.17 -10.04 4.46
C ASN A 127 -0.60 -10.36 5.88
N GLU A 128 -1.07 -9.64 6.89
CA GLU A 128 -0.62 -9.82 8.27
C GLU A 128 -1.36 -10.99 8.93
N TYR A 129 -0.71 -11.65 9.88
CA TYR A 129 -1.35 -12.66 10.71
C TYR A 129 -1.74 -12.06 12.07
N PRO A 130 -2.97 -12.29 12.58
CA PRO A 130 -3.39 -11.79 13.88
C PRO A 130 -2.43 -12.21 14.99
N SER A 131 -1.90 -11.23 15.72
CA SER A 131 -0.81 -11.47 16.66
C SER A 131 -0.75 -10.42 17.76
N THR A 132 -0.02 -10.75 18.82
CA THR A 132 0.24 -9.83 19.95
C THR A 132 0.81 -8.50 19.49
N ALA A 133 1.56 -8.48 18.40
CA ALA A 133 2.19 -7.28 17.89
C ALA A 133 1.22 -6.33 17.15
N THR A 134 0.02 -6.81 16.81
CA THR A 134 -1.11 -5.97 16.35
C THR A 134 -2.25 -5.91 17.37
N GLY A 135 -2.04 -6.47 18.57
CA GLY A 135 -3.04 -6.46 19.65
C GLY A 135 -4.26 -7.32 19.33
N THR A 136 -4.07 -8.34 18.49
CA THR A 136 -5.11 -9.24 18.05
C THR A 136 -4.68 -10.69 18.22
N LYS A 137 -5.64 -11.57 18.01
CA LYS A 137 -5.48 -13.02 18.01
C LYS A 137 -6.43 -13.60 16.97
N LEU A 138 -6.26 -14.88 16.64
CA LEU A 138 -7.29 -15.61 15.91
C LEU A 138 -8.62 -15.49 16.63
N TYR A 139 -9.69 -15.25 15.88
CA TYR A 139 -11.05 -15.26 16.41
C TYR A 139 -11.38 -16.60 17.10
N LYS A 140 -10.98 -17.70 16.44
CA LYS A 140 -11.16 -19.07 16.92
C LYS A 140 -9.83 -19.81 16.77
N ALA A 141 -9.40 -20.49 17.82
CA ALA A 141 -8.28 -21.42 17.74
C ALA A 141 -8.61 -22.56 16.78
N CYS A 142 -7.70 -22.89 15.88
CA CYS A 142 -7.82 -23.99 14.93
C CYS A 142 -6.44 -24.63 14.72
N ASP A 143 -6.42 -25.91 14.40
CA ASP A 143 -5.21 -26.66 14.07
C ASP A 143 -5.31 -27.27 12.66
N GLY A 144 -4.24 -27.10 11.88
CA GLY A 144 -4.11 -27.72 10.56
C GLY A 144 -5.31 -27.46 9.63
N SER A 145 -6.01 -28.53 9.26
CA SER A 145 -7.09 -28.52 8.27
C SER A 145 -8.43 -27.96 8.77
N ASP A 146 -8.56 -27.72 10.07
CA ASP A 146 -9.80 -27.23 10.67
C ASP A 146 -9.93 -25.71 10.58
N CYS A 147 -8.86 -25.03 10.16
CA CYS A 147 -8.88 -23.60 9.86
C CYS A 147 -9.62 -23.33 8.54
N LYS A 148 -10.86 -22.86 8.64
CA LYS A 148 -11.68 -22.41 7.49
C LYS A 148 -11.36 -20.96 7.14
N PHE A 149 -10.22 -20.74 6.49
CA PHE A 149 -9.73 -19.40 6.08
C PHE A 149 -10.06 -19.06 4.62
N ASP A 150 -10.85 -19.91 3.98
CA ASP A 150 -11.24 -19.87 2.58
C ASP A 150 -12.76 -19.59 2.40
N LEU A 151 -13.47 -19.28 3.48
CA LEU A 151 -14.90 -19.00 3.40
C LEU A 151 -15.16 -17.65 2.73
N THR A 152 -16.35 -17.50 2.16
CA THR A 152 -16.74 -16.24 1.53
C THR A 152 -17.24 -15.25 2.58
N HIS A 153 -16.62 -14.06 2.60
CA HIS A 153 -17.02 -12.96 3.47
C HIS A 153 -17.16 -11.66 2.68
N LYS A 154 -18.21 -10.87 2.97
CA LYS A 154 -18.22 -9.45 2.62
C LYS A 154 -17.24 -8.72 3.53
N VAL A 155 -16.46 -7.80 2.96
CA VAL A 155 -15.65 -6.85 3.73
C VAL A 155 -16.53 -5.65 4.09
N ILE A 156 -16.54 -5.29 5.37
CA ILE A 156 -17.36 -4.21 5.93
C ILE A 156 -16.42 -3.24 6.62
N ALA A 157 -16.39 -1.99 6.21
CA ALA A 157 -15.57 -0.95 6.81
C ALA A 157 -16.31 -0.21 7.93
N ASP A 158 -15.56 0.21 8.94
CA ASP A 158 -16.00 1.19 9.92
C ASP A 158 -15.94 2.61 9.32
N GLU A 159 -17.10 3.19 9.07
CA GLU A 159 -17.27 4.51 8.45
C GLU A 159 -16.72 5.67 9.30
N GLN A 160 -16.59 5.48 10.62
CA GLN A 160 -16.10 6.51 11.53
C GLN A 160 -14.58 6.49 11.66
N ASN A 161 -14.00 5.28 11.65
CA ASN A 161 -12.59 5.08 11.97
C ASN A 161 -11.70 4.82 10.74
N LEU A 162 -12.29 4.63 9.56
CA LEU A 162 -11.55 4.38 8.33
C LEU A 162 -11.84 5.45 7.26
N PRO A 163 -10.82 6.13 6.73
CA PRO A 163 -10.96 6.92 5.51
C PRO A 163 -11.54 6.07 4.37
N LEU A 164 -12.49 6.63 3.63
CA LEU A 164 -13.21 5.94 2.53
C LEU A 164 -14.12 4.80 2.99
N GLY A 165 -14.43 4.68 4.30
CA GLY A 165 -15.29 3.61 4.82
C GLY A 165 -16.64 3.49 4.10
N ASP A 166 -17.34 4.60 3.89
CA ASP A 166 -18.60 4.65 3.12
C ASP A 166 -18.43 4.06 1.72
N THR A 167 -17.33 4.42 1.04
CA THR A 167 -17.03 3.99 -0.32
C THR A 167 -16.71 2.50 -0.37
N VAL A 168 -15.91 1.99 0.58
CA VAL A 168 -15.65 0.54 0.74
C VAL A 168 -16.97 -0.22 0.89
N ASN A 169 -17.87 0.27 1.76
CA ASN A 169 -19.18 -0.35 1.97
C ASN A 169 -20.07 -0.31 0.73
N SER A 170 -19.98 0.77 -0.07
CA SER A 170 -20.76 0.96 -1.30
C SER A 170 -20.36 0.04 -2.45
N VAL A 171 -19.07 -0.28 -2.57
CA VAL A 171 -18.56 -1.14 -3.66
C VAL A 171 -18.70 -2.63 -3.38
N ASN A 172 -19.13 -3.01 -2.17
CA ASN A 172 -19.45 -4.38 -1.77
C ASN A 172 -18.31 -5.39 -2.04
N LEU A 173 -17.11 -5.12 -1.51
CA LEU A 173 -15.97 -6.05 -1.64
C LEU A 173 -16.27 -7.40 -0.97
N VAL A 174 -15.81 -8.49 -1.59
CA VAL A 174 -16.01 -9.87 -1.12
C VAL A 174 -14.70 -10.64 -1.23
N VAL A 175 -14.24 -11.20 -0.11
CA VAL A 175 -13.15 -12.20 -0.09
C VAL A 175 -13.74 -13.61 -0.12
N ASN A 176 -13.02 -14.55 -0.71
CA ASN A 176 -13.44 -15.94 -0.86
C ASN A 176 -12.21 -16.86 -0.93
N GLU A 177 -12.37 -18.10 -1.40
CA GLU A 177 -11.32 -19.11 -1.44
C GLU A 177 -10.05 -18.70 -2.22
N ASN A 178 -10.13 -17.68 -3.06
CA ASN A 178 -8.98 -17.19 -3.83
C ASN A 178 -8.12 -16.21 -3.02
N ILE A 179 -8.70 -15.49 -2.06
CA ILE A 179 -8.00 -14.52 -1.21
C ILE A 179 -7.87 -15.16 0.17
N TYR A 180 -6.70 -15.67 0.53
CA TYR A 180 -6.47 -16.18 1.88
C TYR A 180 -6.74 -15.08 2.93
N HIS A 181 -7.55 -15.36 3.94
CA HIS A 181 -7.90 -14.39 4.98
C HIS A 181 -8.11 -15.04 6.33
N VAL A 182 -7.81 -14.31 7.39
CA VAL A 182 -7.73 -14.85 8.75
C VAL A 182 -8.63 -14.03 9.69
N PRO A 183 -9.86 -14.51 9.96
CA PRO A 183 -10.76 -13.92 10.94
C PRO A 183 -10.08 -13.68 12.30
N ALA A 184 -9.98 -12.41 12.69
CA ALA A 184 -9.30 -11.98 13.91
C ALA A 184 -10.28 -11.55 15.00
N ALA A 185 -9.77 -11.46 16.22
CA ALA A 185 -10.40 -10.81 17.36
C ALA A 185 -9.40 -9.90 18.07
N ILE A 186 -9.90 -8.85 18.71
CA ILE A 186 -9.07 -7.99 19.55
C ILE A 186 -8.61 -8.78 20.79
N ASP A 187 -7.33 -8.66 21.15
CA ASP A 187 -6.80 -9.18 22.40
C ASP A 187 -6.59 -8.03 23.40
N PRO A 188 -7.53 -7.81 24.34
CA PRO A 188 -7.45 -6.69 25.28
C PRO A 188 -6.29 -6.83 26.28
N THR A 189 -5.65 -8.01 26.36
CA THR A 189 -4.57 -8.24 27.32
C THR A 189 -3.25 -7.58 26.92
N GLN A 190 -3.13 -7.12 25.66
CA GLN A 190 -1.89 -6.52 25.14
C GLN A 190 -1.69 -5.05 25.55
N GLY A 191 -2.70 -4.40 26.12
CA GLY A 191 -2.58 -3.02 26.63
C GLY A 191 -2.28 -1.95 25.57
N MET A 192 -2.51 -2.26 24.29
CA MET A 192 -2.38 -1.32 23.18
C MET A 192 -3.74 -0.70 22.82
N GLU A 193 -3.72 0.52 22.29
CA GLU A 193 -4.91 1.12 21.67
C GLU A 193 -5.09 0.49 20.29
N VAL A 194 -6.09 -0.39 20.18
CA VAL A 194 -6.43 -1.12 18.95
C VAL A 194 -7.85 -0.76 18.54
N ILE A 195 -8.01 -0.26 17.32
CA ILE A 195 -9.31 0.11 16.76
C ILE A 195 -9.58 -0.80 15.55
N PRO A 196 -10.60 -1.69 15.59
CA PRO A 196 -11.03 -2.41 14.41
C PRO A 196 -11.61 -1.42 13.39
N VAL A 197 -11.11 -1.49 12.16
CA VAL A 197 -11.50 -0.57 11.07
C VAL A 197 -12.14 -1.29 9.89
N MET A 198 -12.02 -2.62 9.84
CA MET A 198 -12.75 -3.47 8.92
C MET A 198 -13.12 -4.80 9.56
N TYR A 199 -14.18 -5.40 9.04
CA TYR A 199 -14.74 -6.67 9.49
C TYR A 199 -15.02 -7.59 8.31
N PHE A 200 -14.90 -8.88 8.54
CA PHE A 200 -15.53 -9.90 7.71
C PHE A 200 -16.96 -10.11 8.19
N SER A 201 -17.92 -10.19 7.25
CA SER A 201 -19.30 -10.57 7.56
C SER A 201 -19.38 -11.98 8.16
N PRO A 202 -20.48 -12.36 8.83
CA PRO A 202 -20.68 -13.75 9.24
C PRO A 202 -20.60 -14.75 8.07
N ALA A 203 -20.08 -15.94 8.33
CA ALA A 203 -20.07 -17.11 7.45
C ALA A 203 -20.38 -18.38 8.27
N GLU A 204 -21.66 -18.74 8.30
CA GLU A 204 -22.17 -19.86 9.11
C GLU A 204 -21.71 -21.24 8.55
N PRO A 205 -21.44 -22.24 9.41
CA PRO A 205 -21.52 -22.20 10.88
C PRO A 205 -20.21 -21.77 11.58
N ASP A 206 -19.13 -21.59 10.83
CA ASP A 206 -17.79 -21.45 11.41
C ASP A 206 -17.52 -20.06 12.02
N TYR A 207 -18.13 -19.01 11.45
CA TYR A 207 -18.06 -17.63 11.91
C TYR A 207 -19.47 -17.02 11.99
N PRO A 208 -20.23 -17.28 13.06
CA PRO A 208 -21.63 -16.82 13.17
C PRO A 208 -21.78 -15.31 13.40
N GLU A 209 -20.68 -14.60 13.67
CA GLU A 209 -20.66 -13.16 13.90
C GLU A 209 -19.59 -12.47 13.05
N GLN A 210 -19.61 -11.14 13.05
CA GLN A 210 -18.56 -10.36 12.41
C GLN A 210 -17.22 -10.62 13.10
N THR A 211 -16.17 -10.78 12.31
CA THR A 211 -14.81 -10.93 12.81
C THR A 211 -13.94 -9.81 12.25
N VAL A 212 -12.82 -9.53 12.90
CA VAL A 212 -11.96 -8.41 12.52
C VAL A 212 -11.17 -8.76 11.26
N ALA A 213 -11.22 -7.89 10.26
CA ALA A 213 -10.50 -8.02 8.99
C ALA A 213 -9.31 -7.06 8.90
N ALA A 214 -9.38 -5.91 9.57
CA ALA A 214 -8.27 -4.98 9.71
C ALA A 214 -8.38 -4.15 10.99
N VAL A 215 -7.23 -3.75 11.53
CA VAL A 215 -7.11 -2.88 12.70
C VAL A 215 -6.17 -1.72 12.43
N THR A 216 -6.40 -0.60 13.11
CA THR A 216 -5.35 0.39 13.39
C THR A 216 -4.85 0.21 14.81
N VAL A 217 -3.56 0.42 15.03
CA VAL A 217 -2.92 0.27 16.34
C VAL A 217 -2.05 1.48 16.61
N ASN A 218 -2.12 1.99 17.83
CA ASN A 218 -1.18 2.96 18.36
C ASN A 218 -0.30 2.26 19.41
N LYS A 219 0.93 1.93 18.99
CA LYS A 219 1.93 1.24 19.82
C LYS A 219 2.91 2.27 20.37
N ASN A 220 2.51 2.90 21.48
CA ASN A 220 3.29 3.95 22.15
C ASN A 220 3.68 5.10 21.19
N GLY A 221 2.77 5.52 20.31
CA GLY A 221 2.98 6.58 19.31
C GLY A 221 3.37 6.10 17.91
N ALA A 222 3.79 4.84 17.74
CA ALA A 222 3.92 4.25 16.42
C ALA A 222 2.53 3.86 15.89
N LYS A 223 2.11 4.48 14.78
CA LYS A 223 0.79 4.26 14.17
C LYS A 223 0.90 3.22 13.06
N LEU A 224 0.12 2.14 13.15
CA LEU A 224 0.08 1.12 12.12
C LEU A 224 -1.34 0.73 11.74
N ILE A 225 -1.49 0.21 10.52
CA ILE A 225 -2.68 -0.50 10.06
C ILE A 225 -2.28 -1.91 9.63
N ALA A 226 -3.08 -2.91 9.99
CA ALA A 226 -2.83 -4.30 9.64
C ALA A 226 -4.07 -4.93 9.03
N PHE A 227 -3.90 -5.57 7.87
CA PHE A 227 -4.95 -6.28 7.15
C PHE A 227 -4.73 -7.78 7.24
N TYR A 228 -5.76 -8.51 7.69
CA TYR A 228 -5.72 -9.95 7.91
C TYR A 228 -6.21 -10.73 6.68
N MET A 229 -5.75 -10.31 5.50
CA MET A 229 -6.03 -10.95 4.22
C MET A 229 -4.90 -10.73 3.23
N ALA A 230 -4.77 -11.65 2.27
CA ALA A 230 -3.80 -11.58 1.21
C ALA A 230 -4.09 -10.45 0.22
N PHE A 231 -3.03 -9.91 -0.38
CA PHE A 231 -3.10 -8.91 -1.43
C PHE A 231 -2.42 -9.46 -2.68
N GLY A 232 -3.12 -9.44 -3.82
CA GLY A 232 -2.59 -9.92 -5.10
C GLY A 232 -2.98 -8.99 -6.26
N GLU A 233 -2.13 -8.87 -7.27
CA GLU A 233 -2.43 -8.05 -8.46
C GLU A 233 -3.61 -8.56 -9.28
N TRP A 234 -3.98 -9.84 -9.09
CA TRP A 234 -5.10 -10.51 -9.72
C TRP A 234 -6.46 -10.17 -9.08
N SER A 235 -6.47 -9.55 -7.89
CA SER A 235 -7.68 -9.26 -7.13
C SER A 235 -8.06 -7.78 -7.20
N LYS A 236 -9.30 -7.53 -7.61
CA LYS A 236 -9.90 -6.19 -7.57
C LYS A 236 -10.12 -5.71 -6.13
N GLU A 237 -10.40 -6.61 -5.20
CA GLU A 237 -10.50 -6.32 -3.77
C GLU A 237 -9.16 -5.83 -3.23
N SER A 238 -8.07 -6.53 -3.57
CA SER A 238 -6.71 -6.11 -3.21
C SER A 238 -6.39 -4.72 -3.77
N SER A 239 -6.75 -4.47 -5.04
CA SER A 239 -6.53 -3.18 -5.70
C SER A 239 -7.33 -2.05 -5.04
N ALA A 240 -8.60 -2.30 -4.70
CA ALA A 240 -9.44 -1.34 -4.00
C ALA A 240 -8.93 -1.05 -2.58
N LEU A 241 -8.54 -2.09 -1.84
CA LEU A 241 -7.97 -1.95 -0.50
C LEU A 241 -6.59 -1.29 -0.52
N ASN A 242 -5.85 -1.37 -1.64
CA ASN A 242 -4.61 -0.61 -1.79
C ASN A 242 -4.85 0.90 -1.77
N VAL A 243 -5.93 1.38 -2.41
CA VAL A 243 -6.32 2.79 -2.35
C VAL A 243 -6.68 3.21 -0.92
N VAL A 244 -7.30 2.32 -0.15
CA VAL A 244 -7.66 2.58 1.25
C VAL A 244 -6.43 2.80 2.11
N TRP A 245 -5.47 1.86 2.11
CA TRP A 245 -4.28 2.04 2.94
C TRP A 245 -3.42 3.21 2.46
N LEU A 246 -3.37 3.51 1.15
CA LEU A 246 -2.69 4.70 0.64
C LEU A 246 -3.28 5.97 1.24
N SER A 247 -4.62 6.09 1.24
CA SER A 247 -5.31 7.25 1.81
C SER A 247 -5.11 7.33 3.33
N TRP A 248 -5.25 6.21 4.04
CA TRP A 248 -5.03 6.17 5.49
C TRP A 248 -3.59 6.52 5.85
N ALA A 249 -2.59 5.91 5.19
CA ALA A 249 -1.19 6.02 5.54
C ALA A 249 -0.65 7.42 5.26
N THR A 250 -0.94 7.97 4.09
CA THR A 250 -0.49 9.31 3.71
C THR A 250 -1.33 10.43 4.33
N GLY A 251 -2.57 10.13 4.75
CA GLY A 251 -3.52 11.15 5.19
C GLY A 251 -3.95 12.10 4.07
N LYS A 252 -3.71 11.72 2.80
CA LYS A 252 -3.96 12.53 1.61
C LYS A 252 -5.03 11.88 0.75
N ASP A 253 -5.72 12.73 -0.01
CA ASP A 253 -6.46 12.26 -1.18
C ASP A 253 -5.46 11.90 -2.28
N LEU A 254 -5.74 10.82 -3.03
CA LEU A 254 -4.84 10.29 -4.07
C LEU A 254 -4.46 11.33 -5.11
N LYS A 255 -5.31 12.34 -5.35
CA LYS A 255 -5.01 13.40 -6.32
C LYS A 255 -3.77 14.19 -5.95
N HIS A 256 -3.41 14.23 -4.67
CA HIS A 256 -2.20 14.89 -4.18
C HIS A 256 -0.96 14.01 -4.30
N LEU A 257 -1.12 12.71 -4.56
CA LEU A 257 -0.03 11.76 -4.77
C LEU A 257 0.27 11.53 -6.25
N ASN A 258 -0.71 11.78 -7.14
CA ASN A 258 -0.65 11.44 -8.57
C ASN A 258 -0.67 12.64 -9.52
N GLY A 259 -0.35 13.84 -9.02
CA GLY A 259 -0.37 15.06 -9.83
C GLY A 259 -1.77 15.53 -10.26
N GLY A 260 -2.82 15.11 -9.55
CA GLY A 260 -4.19 15.63 -9.69
C GLY A 260 -5.12 14.80 -10.56
N SER A 261 -4.71 13.61 -11.00
CA SER A 261 -5.42 12.83 -12.03
C SER A 261 -6.59 11.99 -11.48
N TYR A 262 -6.49 11.47 -10.26
CA TYR A 262 -7.51 10.61 -9.65
C TYR A 262 -7.71 10.95 -8.18
N ASP A 263 -8.94 11.19 -7.74
CA ASP A 263 -9.26 11.27 -6.31
C ASP A 263 -9.42 9.88 -5.69
N SER A 264 -9.37 9.81 -4.35
CA SER A 264 -9.39 8.53 -3.63
C SER A 264 -10.68 7.73 -3.79
N ASN A 265 -11.84 8.39 -3.89
CA ASN A 265 -13.12 7.69 -4.03
C ASN A 265 -13.28 7.10 -5.43
N GLY A 266 -12.98 7.89 -6.46
CA GLY A 266 -13.00 7.44 -7.85
C GLY A 266 -11.97 6.35 -8.12
N ALA A 267 -10.77 6.47 -7.55
CA ALA A 267 -9.76 5.42 -7.64
C ALA A 267 -10.24 4.10 -7.01
N LEU A 268 -10.83 4.16 -5.80
CA LEU A 268 -11.34 2.97 -5.12
C LEU A 268 -12.48 2.32 -5.93
N GLN A 269 -13.42 3.12 -6.45
CA GLN A 269 -14.52 2.62 -7.29
C GLN A 269 -14.03 2.00 -8.59
N ASP A 270 -13.10 2.66 -9.30
CA ASP A 270 -12.49 2.15 -10.52
C ASP A 270 -11.76 0.82 -10.23
N ALA A 271 -10.96 0.75 -9.17
CA ALA A 271 -10.27 -0.47 -8.75
C ALA A 271 -11.25 -1.61 -8.41
N ALA A 272 -12.33 -1.32 -7.68
CA ALA A 272 -13.33 -2.31 -7.26
C ALA A 272 -14.20 -2.83 -8.42
N SER A 273 -14.28 -2.09 -9.52
CA SER A 273 -14.99 -2.54 -10.73
C SER A 273 -14.21 -3.59 -11.53
N GLY A 274 -12.88 -3.64 -11.35
CA GLY A 274 -11.99 -4.48 -12.16
C GLY A 274 -11.65 -3.90 -13.54
N ASP A 275 -12.23 -2.74 -13.89
CA ASP A 275 -11.91 -2.02 -15.12
C ASP A 275 -10.64 -1.18 -14.90
N VAL A 276 -9.46 -1.81 -15.02
CA VAL A 276 -8.22 -1.05 -15.17
C VAL A 276 -8.28 -0.35 -16.53
N LYS A 277 -8.60 0.95 -16.54
CA LYS A 277 -8.52 1.78 -17.75
C LYS A 277 -7.09 1.70 -18.27
N SER A 278 -6.88 0.99 -19.37
CA SER A 278 -5.70 1.23 -20.19
C SER A 278 -5.71 2.71 -20.56
N ASN A 279 -4.58 3.39 -20.35
CA ASN A 279 -4.43 4.83 -20.50
C ASN A 279 -4.87 5.28 -21.91
N SER A 280 -6.13 5.65 -22.09
CA SER A 280 -6.64 6.26 -23.32
C SER A 280 -5.94 7.60 -23.61
N LEU A 281 -5.40 8.25 -22.57
CA LEU A 281 -4.58 9.46 -22.67
C LEU A 281 -3.17 9.20 -23.24
N GLU A 282 -2.54 8.06 -22.97
CA GLU A 282 -1.24 7.73 -23.55
C GLU A 282 -1.36 7.42 -25.05
N ILE A 283 -2.44 6.73 -25.45
CA ILE A 283 -2.75 6.51 -26.86
C ILE A 283 -2.97 7.86 -27.55
N VAL A 284 -3.71 8.80 -26.95
CA VAL A 284 -3.94 10.13 -27.54
C VAL A 284 -2.64 10.93 -27.65
N PHE A 285 -1.77 10.93 -26.64
CA PHE A 285 -0.48 11.65 -26.68
C PHE A 285 0.50 11.04 -27.69
N VAL A 286 0.63 9.72 -27.76
CA VAL A 286 1.47 9.04 -28.75
C VAL A 286 0.93 9.30 -30.16
N THR A 287 -0.39 9.28 -30.36
CA THR A 287 -1.00 9.56 -31.66
C THR A 287 -0.76 11.02 -32.10
N LEU A 288 -0.89 11.98 -31.18
CA LEU A 288 -0.63 13.41 -31.45
C LEU A 288 0.86 13.69 -31.72
N ALA A 289 1.77 13.12 -30.93
CA ALA A 289 3.21 13.27 -31.15
C ALA A 289 3.66 12.67 -32.49
N THR A 290 3.08 11.54 -32.88
CA THR A 290 3.32 10.89 -34.17
C THR A 290 2.77 11.76 -35.32
N LEU A 291 1.57 12.34 -35.17
CA LEU A 291 0.99 13.25 -36.17
C LEU A 291 1.85 14.52 -36.36
N PHE A 292 2.34 15.10 -35.27
CA PHE A 292 3.23 16.27 -35.32
C PHE A 292 4.57 15.96 -36.00
N THR A 293 5.13 14.78 -35.73
CA THR A 293 6.38 14.34 -36.37
C THR A 293 6.19 14.16 -37.88
N ILE A 294 5.08 13.53 -38.29
CA ILE A 294 4.74 13.34 -39.71
C ILE A 294 4.55 14.70 -40.41
N LEU A 295 3.80 15.62 -39.81
CA LEU A 295 3.58 16.96 -40.37
C LEU A 295 4.89 17.77 -40.48
N ALA A 296 5.78 17.69 -39.49
CA ALA A 296 7.08 18.36 -39.51
C ALA A 296 8.07 17.77 -40.54
N THR A 297 7.85 16.53 -40.99
CA THR A 297 8.66 15.90 -42.05
C THR A 297 8.11 16.13 -43.46
N LEU A 298 6.85 16.53 -43.60
CA LEU A 298 6.17 16.69 -44.89
C LEU A 298 6.07 18.14 -45.38
N PHE A 299 6.43 19.12 -44.54
CA PHE A 299 6.44 20.55 -44.85
C PHE A 299 7.76 21.19 -44.43
#